data_AF-A0AAU7T9U3-F1
#
_entry.id   AF-A0AAU7T9U3-F1
#
_cell.length_a   1.000
_cell.length_b   1.000
_cell.length_c   1.000
_cell.angle_alpha   90.00
_cell.angle_beta   90.00
_cell.angle_gamma   90.00
#
_symmetry.space_group_name_H-M   'P 1'
#
loop_
_entity.id
_entity.type
_entity.pdbx_description
1 polymer ?
#
loop_
_entity_poly.entity_id
_entity_poly.type
_entity_poly.pdbx_seq_one_letter_code
_entity_poly.pdbx_strand_id
1 'polypeptide(L)'
;MDLTQSWNDAVGAIITFLPKFVLFLVILFVGWLVAMALRKLVNVVLSRVGFDRAVERGGVGRALAQSKYDASGLIAALVYYAVLLIALQFAFGVFGPNPVSDLLAAIVGWLPRAVVAIVIVVVAAAIANALRDLVGSALSALSYGQLIAKVVQVFVIALGVIAALNQIGVATTVTTPVLIAALATVGGVIVVGMGGGMIRPMQRRWDRWLDRAEQDLPNARSRDEAYQRGREDAERSQWQTEPGASSPRMTPDASTGASSGTSSSGASAGMSSSGADVSSTGGSASVGMPGDPLGGTRRSATPPPPPRSDGTT
;
A
#
# COMPACT_ATOMS: atom_id res chain seq x y z
N MET A 1 7.72 56.97 46.48
CA MET A 1 6.69 56.76 45.43
C MET A 1 5.41 57.31 46.00
N ASP A 2 5.00 58.50 45.56
CA ASP A 2 3.83 59.18 46.09
C ASP A 2 2.55 58.48 45.60
N LEU A 3 1.64 58.11 46.51
CA LEU A 3 0.39 57.42 46.17
C LEU A 3 -0.47 58.21 45.17
N THR A 4 -0.30 59.53 45.12
CA THR A 4 -1.00 60.42 44.19
C THR A 4 -0.45 60.32 42.76
N GLN A 5 0.84 60.06 42.59
CA GLN A 5 1.44 59.80 41.27
C GLN A 5 1.02 58.43 40.73
N SER A 6 1.06 57.39 41.55
CA SER A 6 0.62 56.04 41.14
C SER A 6 -0.87 55.97 40.79
N TRP A 7 -1.72 56.78 41.43
CA TRP A 7 -3.15 56.87 41.11
C TRP A 7 -3.40 57.53 39.75
N ASN A 8 -2.75 58.64 39.45
CA ASN A 8 -2.90 59.33 38.17
C ASN A 8 -2.38 58.49 37.01
N ASP A 9 -1.27 57.76 37.20
CA ASP A 9 -0.75 56.82 36.19
C ASP A 9 -1.71 55.65 35.95
N ALA A 10 -2.34 55.12 37.00
CA ALA A 10 -3.35 54.06 36.87
C ALA A 10 -4.59 54.52 36.10
N VAL A 11 -5.09 55.73 36.37
CA VAL A 11 -6.24 56.31 35.65
C VAL A 11 -5.89 56.58 34.18
N GLY A 12 -4.69 57.09 33.90
CA GLY A 12 -4.21 57.28 32.53
C GLY A 12 -4.12 55.97 31.73
N ALA A 13 -3.67 54.90 32.37
CA ALA A 13 -3.64 53.55 31.77
C ALA A 13 -5.06 53.03 31.45
N ILE A 14 -6.05 53.28 32.32
CA ILE A 14 -7.44 52.84 32.10
C ILE A 14 -8.08 53.57 30.90
N ILE A 15 -7.86 54.89 30.79
CA ILE A 15 -8.41 55.70 29.69
C ILE A 15 -7.86 55.26 28.33
N THR A 16 -6.60 54.83 28.26
CA THR A 16 -5.98 54.34 27.02
C THR A 16 -6.27 52.85 26.74
N PHE A 17 -6.59 52.06 27.76
CA PHE A 17 -6.98 50.66 27.64
C PHE A 17 -8.42 50.49 27.14
N LEU A 18 -9.34 51.35 27.58
CA LEU A 18 -10.77 51.22 27.30
C LEU A 18 -11.10 51.21 25.79
N PRO A 19 -10.55 52.10 24.94
CA PRO A 19 -10.78 52.04 23.49
C PRO A 19 -10.23 50.77 22.84
N LYS A 20 -9.06 50.30 23.29
CA LYS A 20 -8.44 49.05 22.79
C LYS A 20 -9.28 47.83 23.18
N PHE A 21 -9.85 47.83 24.37
CA PHE A 21 -10.72 46.76 24.85
C PHE A 21 -12.04 46.69 24.05
N VAL A 22 -12.63 47.85 23.70
CA VAL A 22 -13.78 47.90 22.80
C VAL A 22 -13.43 47.33 21.43
N LEU A 23 -12.28 47.71 20.86
CA LEU A 23 -11.83 47.18 19.58
C LEU A 23 -11.58 45.66 19.64
N PHE A 24 -10.97 45.16 20.71
CA PHE A 24 -10.81 43.72 20.98
C PHE A 24 -12.16 42.98 20.97
N LEU A 25 -13.16 43.50 21.68
CA LEU A 25 -14.51 42.92 21.73
C LEU A 25 -15.17 42.88 20.35
N VAL A 26 -15.03 43.96 19.56
CA VAL A 26 -15.58 44.03 18.20
C VAL A 26 -14.95 42.97 17.31
N ILE A 27 -13.62 42.83 17.32
CA ILE A 27 -12.91 41.81 16.53
C ILE A 27 -13.34 40.41 16.95
N LEU A 28 -13.45 40.15 18.26
CA LEU A 28 -13.86 38.86 18.77
C LEU A 28 -15.30 38.51 18.35
N PHE A 29 -16.21 39.49 18.40
CA PHE A 29 -17.60 39.32 17.99
C PHE A 29 -17.72 39.01 16.49
N VAL A 30 -17.02 39.78 15.65
CA VAL A 30 -16.98 39.54 14.19
C VAL A 30 -16.38 38.16 13.90
N GLY A 31 -15.25 37.83 14.54
CA GLY A 31 -14.60 36.54 14.36
C GLY A 31 -15.46 35.35 14.79
N TRP A 32 -16.20 35.47 15.89
CA TRP A 32 -17.16 34.46 16.33
C TRP A 32 -18.28 34.23 15.30
N LEU A 33 -18.80 35.31 14.70
CA LEU A 33 -19.82 35.24 13.66
C LEU A 33 -19.30 34.51 12.41
N VAL A 34 -18.07 34.83 11.98
CA VAL A 34 -17.39 34.16 10.86
C VAL A 34 -17.13 32.69 11.18
N ALA A 35 -16.68 32.37 12.39
CA ALA A 35 -16.43 31.00 12.83
C ALA A 35 -17.71 30.14 12.79
N MET A 36 -18.85 30.70 13.23
CA MET A 36 -20.15 30.04 13.15
C MET A 36 -20.58 29.76 11.70
N ALA A 37 -20.37 30.71 10.80
CA ALA A 37 -20.67 30.56 9.38
C ALA A 37 -19.80 29.47 8.74
N LEU A 38 -18.48 29.51 8.97
CA LEU A 38 -17.54 28.50 8.47
C LEU A 38 -17.84 27.11 9.01
N ARG A 39 -18.18 26.98 10.29
CA ARG A 39 -18.59 25.70 10.90
C ARG A 39 -19.74 25.06 10.13
N LYS A 40 -20.78 25.83 9.84
CA LYS A 40 -21.94 25.34 9.07
C LYS A 40 -21.54 24.93 7.66
N LEU A 41 -20.75 25.77 6.98
CA LEU A 41 -20.27 25.49 5.63
C LEU A 41 -19.45 24.19 5.57
N VAL A 42 -18.46 24.04 6.44
CA VAL A 42 -17.60 22.85 6.51
C VAL A 42 -18.43 21.60 6.82
N ASN A 43 -19.37 21.67 7.76
CA ASN A 43 -20.22 20.53 8.10
C ASN A 43 -21.07 20.07 6.90
N VAL A 44 -21.65 21.02 6.15
CA VAL A 44 -22.42 20.73 4.93
C VAL A 44 -21.53 20.15 3.84
N VAL A 45 -20.33 20.69 3.64
CA VAL A 45 -19.40 20.19 2.62
C VAL A 45 -18.96 18.76 2.97
N LEU A 46 -18.53 18.50 4.20
CA LEU A 46 -18.02 17.19 4.64
C LEU A 46 -19.08 16.10 4.62
N SER A 47 -20.29 16.41 5.07
CA SER A 47 -21.43 15.47 4.97
C SER A 47 -21.77 15.17 3.52
N ARG A 48 -21.69 16.17 2.63
CA ARG A 48 -21.98 16.00 1.20
C ARG A 48 -20.93 15.19 0.43
N VAL A 49 -19.65 15.27 0.80
CA VAL A 49 -18.61 14.36 0.24
C VAL A 49 -18.64 12.96 0.86
N GLY A 50 -19.51 12.70 1.84
CA GLY A 50 -19.64 11.38 2.46
C GLY A 50 -18.44 11.01 3.32
N PHE A 51 -17.78 12.00 3.94
CA PHE A 51 -16.61 11.78 4.80
C PHE A 51 -16.90 10.77 5.92
N ASP A 52 -18.09 10.86 6.52
CA ASP A 52 -18.54 9.95 7.59
C ASP A 52 -18.48 8.49 7.12
N ARG A 53 -18.92 8.22 5.89
CA ARG A 53 -18.93 6.87 5.30
C ARG A 53 -17.53 6.37 4.94
N ALA A 54 -16.61 7.26 4.57
CA ALA A 54 -15.21 6.91 4.32
C ALA A 54 -14.49 6.52 5.62
N VAL A 55 -14.77 7.23 6.72
CA VAL A 55 -14.19 6.96 8.04
C VAL A 55 -14.72 5.65 8.63
N GLU A 56 -16.02 5.37 8.50
CA GLU A 56 -16.63 4.11 8.92
C GLU A 56 -15.99 2.89 8.22
N ARG A 57 -15.77 3.00 6.90
CA ARG A 57 -15.16 1.92 6.10
C ARG A 57 -13.66 1.75 6.35
N GLY A 58 -12.96 2.82 6.73
CA GLY A 58 -11.50 2.83 6.91
C GLY A 58 -10.97 2.11 8.16
N GLY A 59 -11.78 1.36 8.90
CA GLY A 59 -11.36 0.66 10.13
C GLY A 59 -11.19 1.57 11.35
N VAL A 60 -10.98 2.88 11.14
CA VAL A 60 -10.98 3.95 12.15
C VAL A 60 -12.40 4.16 12.73
N GLY A 61 -13.44 3.81 11.97
CA GLY A 61 -14.83 3.84 12.42
C GLY A 61 -15.10 3.13 13.74
N ARG A 62 -14.39 2.05 14.09
CA ARG A 62 -14.58 1.36 15.38
C ARG A 62 -14.04 2.14 16.59
N ALA A 63 -13.00 2.95 16.40
CA ALA A 63 -12.47 3.83 17.44
C ALA A 63 -13.34 5.09 17.60
N LEU A 64 -13.95 5.56 16.50
CA LEU A 64 -14.86 6.72 16.52
C LEU A 64 -16.32 6.36 16.88
N ALA A 65 -16.77 5.12 16.66
CA ALA A 65 -18.14 4.66 16.96
C ALA A 65 -18.49 4.66 18.46
N GLN A 66 -17.48 4.76 19.34
CA GLN A 66 -17.71 4.97 20.77
C GLN A 66 -18.03 6.45 21.12
N SER A 67 -17.86 7.37 20.17
CA SER A 67 -18.20 8.79 20.32
C SER A 67 -19.56 9.09 19.70
N LYS A 68 -20.41 9.84 20.41
CA LYS A 68 -21.72 10.31 19.93
C LYS A 68 -21.65 11.35 18.79
N TYR A 69 -20.46 11.67 18.30
CA TYR A 69 -20.23 12.72 17.31
C TYR A 69 -19.85 12.14 15.96
N ASP A 70 -20.55 12.57 14.90
CA ASP A 70 -20.18 12.30 13.51
C ASP A 70 -18.78 12.88 13.20
N ALA A 71 -18.02 12.18 12.35
CA ALA A 71 -16.64 12.56 12.02
C ALA A 71 -16.59 13.95 11.34
N SER A 72 -17.59 14.25 10.51
CA SER A 72 -17.83 15.57 9.90
C SER A 72 -18.07 16.66 10.94
N GLY A 73 -18.86 16.37 11.98
CA GLY A 73 -19.13 17.29 13.08
C GLY A 73 -17.89 17.60 13.91
N LEU A 74 -17.02 16.62 14.13
CA LEU A 74 -15.75 16.82 14.84
C LEU A 74 -14.81 17.75 14.05
N ILE A 75 -14.69 17.55 12.74
CA ILE A 75 -13.88 18.41 11.89
C ILE A 75 -14.47 19.82 11.81
N ALA A 76 -15.80 19.94 11.66
CA ALA A 76 -16.45 21.24 11.66
C ALA A 76 -16.24 21.99 12.98
N ALA A 77 -16.27 21.29 14.13
CA ALA A 77 -15.94 21.86 15.42
C ALA A 77 -14.46 22.28 15.51
N LEU A 78 -13.54 21.47 14.97
CA LEU A 78 -12.12 21.81 14.91
C LEU A 78 -11.88 23.06 14.07
N VAL A 79 -12.56 23.20 12.93
CA VAL A 79 -12.50 24.43 12.11
C VAL A 79 -13.10 25.62 12.84
N TYR A 80 -14.21 25.44 13.57
CA TYR A 80 -14.79 26.51 14.40
C TYR A 80 -13.78 27.04 15.42
N TYR A 81 -13.14 26.15 16.19
CA TYR A 81 -12.13 26.55 17.17
C TYR A 81 -10.91 27.16 16.49
N ALA A 82 -10.44 26.60 15.37
CA ALA A 82 -9.35 27.16 14.57
C ALA A 82 -9.61 28.62 14.16
N VAL A 83 -10.78 28.92 13.59
CA VAL A 83 -11.16 30.29 13.19
C VAL A 83 -11.32 31.19 14.41
N LEU A 84 -11.88 30.67 15.51
CA LEU A 84 -11.98 31.41 16.77
C LEU A 84 -10.60 31.75 17.34
N LEU A 85 -9.62 30.85 17.25
CA LEU A 85 -8.23 31.10 17.66
C LEU A 85 -7.59 32.18 16.80
N ILE A 86 -7.82 32.18 15.49
CA ILE A 86 -7.36 33.25 14.57
C ILE A 86 -7.99 34.59 14.96
N ALA A 87 -9.29 34.62 15.20
CA ALA A 87 -9.98 35.82 15.67
C ALA A 87 -9.40 36.33 16.99
N LEU A 88 -9.11 35.40 17.92
CA LEU A 88 -8.51 35.70 19.21
C LEU A 88 -7.10 36.27 19.04
N GLN A 89 -6.29 35.73 18.12
CA GLN A 89 -4.97 36.26 17.77
C GLN A 89 -5.06 37.72 17.31
N PHE A 90 -5.96 38.02 16.36
CA PHE A 90 -6.17 39.38 15.87
C PHE A 90 -6.67 40.31 16.97
N ALA A 91 -7.57 39.84 17.83
CA ALA A 91 -8.09 40.61 18.94
C ALA A 91 -6.97 40.96 19.93
N PHE A 92 -6.16 39.98 20.36
CA PHE A 92 -5.02 40.24 21.26
C PHE A 92 -3.95 41.12 20.62
N GLY A 93 -3.78 41.06 19.29
CA GLY A 93 -2.86 41.92 18.56
C GLY A 93 -3.15 43.42 18.69
N VAL A 94 -4.38 43.81 19.03
CA VAL A 94 -4.75 45.22 19.31
C VAL A 94 -3.99 45.80 20.51
N PHE A 95 -3.61 44.95 21.47
CA PHE A 95 -2.84 45.36 22.64
C PHE A 95 -1.33 45.51 22.35
N GLY A 96 -0.88 45.14 21.15
CA GLY A 96 0.52 45.15 20.74
C GLY A 96 1.21 43.78 20.93
N PRO A 97 2.55 43.73 20.79
CA PRO A 97 3.33 42.51 20.97
C PRO A 97 3.17 41.96 22.40
N ASN A 98 2.62 40.75 22.54
CA ASN A 98 2.39 40.09 23.82
C ASN A 98 2.73 38.59 23.68
N PRO A 99 3.34 37.95 24.70
CA PRO A 99 3.50 36.50 24.74
C PRO A 99 2.24 35.70 24.37
N VAL A 100 1.05 36.20 24.73
CA VAL A 100 -0.23 35.56 24.36
C VAL A 100 -0.47 35.60 22.84
N SER A 101 -0.20 36.73 22.17
CA SER A 101 -0.36 36.82 20.72
C SER A 101 0.64 35.93 19.98
N ASP A 102 1.85 35.77 20.53
CA ASP A 102 2.89 34.93 19.95
C ASP A 102 2.54 33.44 20.07
N LEU A 103 2.02 33.02 21.23
CA LEU A 103 1.50 31.66 21.42
C LEU A 103 0.32 31.38 20.47
N LEU A 104 -0.62 32.32 20.35
CA LEU A 104 -1.74 32.19 19.41
C LEU A 104 -1.24 32.12 17.96
N ALA A 105 -0.26 32.95 17.58
CA ALA A 105 0.35 32.91 16.26
C ALA A 105 1.03 31.57 15.97
N ALA A 106 1.73 30.99 16.96
CA ALA A 106 2.34 29.67 16.82
C ALA A 106 1.28 28.57 16.63
N ILE A 107 0.18 28.62 17.38
CA ILE A 107 -0.92 27.66 17.24
C ILE A 107 -1.62 27.84 15.88
N VAL A 108 -1.87 29.07 15.45
CA VAL A 108 -2.47 29.36 14.14
C VAL A 108 -1.55 28.93 13.00
N GLY A 109 -0.23 29.14 13.12
CA GLY A 109 0.75 28.66 12.16
C GLY A 109 0.88 27.13 12.11
N TRP A 110 0.40 26.43 13.15
CA TRP A 110 0.34 24.98 13.20
C TRP A 110 -0.88 24.40 12.46
N LEU A 111 -1.97 25.15 12.28
CA LEU A 111 -3.18 24.70 11.56
C LEU A 111 -2.88 24.20 10.14
N PRO A 112 -2.17 24.95 9.27
CA PRO A 112 -1.83 24.47 7.93
C PRO A 112 -1.06 23.14 7.94
N ARG A 113 -0.15 22.98 8.89
CA ARG A 113 0.62 21.75 9.08
C ARG A 113 -0.28 20.59 9.50
N ALA A 114 -1.24 20.84 10.39
CA ALA A 114 -2.23 19.85 10.80
C ALA A 114 -3.10 19.39 9.62
N VAL A 115 -3.49 20.29 8.71
CA VAL A 115 -4.22 19.91 7.48
C VAL A 115 -3.40 18.95 6.63
N VAL A 116 -2.12 19.27 6.36
CA VAL A 116 -1.24 18.39 5.59
C VAL A 116 -1.05 17.04 6.28
N ALA A 117 -0.92 17.03 7.61
CA ALA A 117 -0.82 15.80 8.39
C ALA A 117 -2.07 14.91 8.26
N ILE A 118 -3.27 15.49 8.33
CA ILE A 118 -4.53 14.76 8.11
C ILE A 118 -4.56 14.16 6.71
N VAL A 119 -4.18 14.92 5.68
CA VAL A 119 -4.12 14.42 4.29
C VAL A 119 -3.16 13.24 4.18
N ILE A 120 -1.97 13.32 4.78
CA ILE A 120 -0.99 12.22 4.80
C ILE A 120 -1.60 10.96 5.43
N VAL A 121 -2.27 11.08 6.58
CA VAL A 121 -2.91 9.93 7.25
C VAL A 121 -3.97 9.30 6.36
N VAL A 122 -4.82 10.12 5.72
CA VAL A 122 -5.89 9.62 4.83
C VAL A 122 -5.30 8.87 3.64
N VAL A 123 -4.28 9.44 2.98
CA VAL A 123 -3.61 8.80 1.84
C VAL A 123 -2.91 7.52 2.27
N ALA A 124 -2.18 7.52 3.39
CA ALA A 124 -1.50 6.34 3.91
C ALA A 124 -2.50 5.22 4.28
N ALA A 125 -3.65 5.57 4.89
CA ALA A 125 -4.69 4.60 5.21
C ALA A 125 -5.32 3.99 3.95
N ALA A 126 -5.56 4.80 2.91
CA ALA A 126 -6.06 4.31 1.63
C ALA A 126 -5.08 3.32 0.98
N ILE A 127 -3.79 3.67 0.93
CA ILE A 127 -2.74 2.80 0.40
C ILE A 127 -2.61 1.52 1.23
N ALA A 128 -2.64 1.62 2.57
CA ALA A 128 -2.55 0.47 3.46
C ALA A 128 -3.69 -0.54 3.24
N ASN A 129 -4.92 -0.04 3.05
CA ASN A 129 -6.07 -0.90 2.76
C ASN A 129 -5.93 -1.58 1.40
N ALA A 130 -5.54 -0.83 0.36
CA ALA A 130 -5.29 -1.41 -0.96
C ALA A 130 -4.21 -2.50 -0.92
N LEU A 131 -3.10 -2.23 -0.22
CA LEU A 131 -2.02 -3.21 -0.03
C LEU A 131 -2.46 -4.42 0.77
N ARG A 132 -3.29 -4.25 1.80
CA ARG A 132 -3.86 -5.39 2.53
C ARG A 132 -4.67 -6.30 1.61
N ASP A 133 -5.51 -5.74 0.76
CA ASP A 133 -6.37 -6.51 -0.12
C ASP A 133 -5.55 -7.19 -1.23
N LEU A 134 -4.55 -6.50 -1.78
CA LEU A 134 -3.58 -7.06 -2.74
C LEU A 134 -2.77 -8.21 -2.14
N VAL A 135 -2.17 -8.02 -0.96
CA VAL A 135 -1.36 -9.04 -0.29
C VAL A 135 -2.24 -10.19 0.18
N GLY A 136 -3.43 -9.90 0.71
CA GLY A 136 -4.38 -10.90 1.18
C GLY A 136 -4.92 -11.77 0.05
N SER A 137 -5.18 -11.20 -1.12
CA SER A 137 -5.60 -11.95 -2.32
C SER A 137 -4.45 -12.74 -2.94
N ALA A 138 -3.25 -12.15 -3.04
CA ALA A 138 -2.09 -12.83 -3.61
C ALA A 138 -1.61 -14.02 -2.75
N LEU A 139 -1.71 -13.91 -1.42
CA LEU A 139 -1.34 -14.97 -0.48
C LEU A 139 -2.55 -15.77 0.01
N SER A 140 -3.70 -15.71 -0.67
CA SER A 140 -4.93 -16.40 -0.22
C SER A 140 -4.78 -17.92 -0.18
N ALA A 141 -3.82 -18.48 -0.95
CA ALA A 141 -3.49 -19.89 -0.94
C ALA A 141 -2.74 -20.35 0.33
N LEU A 142 -2.22 -19.40 1.13
CA LEU A 142 -1.48 -19.67 2.36
C LEU A 142 -2.36 -19.35 3.57
N SER A 143 -2.39 -20.23 4.58
CA SER A 143 -3.15 -20.02 5.82
C SER A 143 -2.74 -18.75 6.59
N TYR A 144 -1.51 -18.28 6.38
CA TYR A 144 -0.96 -17.07 7.00
C TYR A 144 -1.08 -15.80 6.14
N GLY A 145 -1.64 -15.89 4.93
CA GLY A 145 -1.74 -14.75 3.99
C GLY A 145 -2.46 -13.54 4.59
N GLN A 146 -3.59 -13.77 5.27
CA GLN A 146 -4.35 -12.72 5.95
C GLN A 146 -3.58 -12.05 7.09
N LEU A 147 -2.73 -12.80 7.81
CA LEU A 147 -1.89 -12.25 8.87
C LEU A 147 -0.82 -11.33 8.29
N ILE A 148 -0.12 -11.79 7.25
CA ILE A 148 0.91 -11.00 6.57
C ILE A 148 0.30 -9.72 5.98
N ALA A 149 -0.85 -9.83 5.31
CA ALA A 149 -1.58 -8.67 4.79
C ALA A 149 -1.92 -7.64 5.89
N LYS A 150 -2.31 -8.12 7.08
CA LYS A 150 -2.58 -7.25 8.23
C LYS A 150 -1.30 -6.59 8.77
N VAL A 151 -0.19 -7.31 8.83
CA VAL A 151 1.11 -6.76 9.24
C VAL A 151 1.55 -5.66 8.28
N VAL A 152 1.43 -5.88 6.97
CA VAL A 152 1.72 -4.87 5.94
C VAL A 152 0.84 -3.65 6.11
N GLN A 153 -0.48 -3.83 6.31
CA GLN A 153 -1.40 -2.73 6.57
C GLN A 153 -0.96 -1.89 7.78
N VAL A 154 -0.69 -2.56 8.92
CA VAL A 154 -0.28 -1.88 10.16
C VAL A 154 1.04 -1.16 9.97
N PHE A 155 2.00 -1.75 9.26
CA PHE A 155 3.29 -1.13 8.98
C PHE A 155 3.14 0.15 8.14
N VAL A 156 2.33 0.12 7.07
CA VAL A 156 2.09 1.30 6.23
C VAL A 156 1.34 2.39 6.98
N ILE A 157 0.34 2.04 7.79
CA ILE A 157 -0.36 3.00 8.67
C ILE A 157 0.62 3.61 9.66
N ALA A 158 1.49 2.81 10.30
CA ALA A 158 2.48 3.31 11.25
C ALA A 158 3.43 4.32 10.59
N LEU A 159 3.93 4.03 9.38
CA LEU A 159 4.74 4.98 8.62
C LEU A 159 3.98 6.26 8.27
N GLY A 160 2.72 6.14 7.87
CA GLY A 160 1.85 7.29 7.61
C GLY A 160 1.62 8.17 8.83
N VAL A 161 1.37 7.55 10.00
CA VAL A 161 1.21 8.26 11.28
C VAL A 161 2.51 8.97 11.66
N ILE A 162 3.66 8.31 11.52
CA ILE A 162 4.96 8.93 11.81
C ILE A 162 5.22 10.12 10.88
N ALA A 163 4.93 9.98 9.59
CA ALA A 163 5.06 11.09 8.63
C ALA A 163 4.14 12.27 8.99
N ALA A 164 2.90 11.99 9.40
CA ALA A 164 1.95 13.00 9.86
C ALA A 164 2.41 13.70 11.15
N LEU A 165 2.96 12.96 12.11
CA LEU A 165 3.54 13.52 13.33
C LEU A 165 4.72 14.45 13.03
N ASN A 166 5.59 14.05 12.09
CA ASN A 166 6.69 14.90 11.64
C ASN A 166 6.19 16.20 10.99
N GLN A 167 5.11 16.12 10.20
CA GLN A 167 4.49 17.29 9.59
C GLN A 167 3.95 18.29 10.63
N ILE A 168 3.34 17.77 11.69
CA ILE A 168 2.85 18.53 12.85
C ILE A 168 4.00 19.23 13.60
N GLY A 169 5.24 18.79 13.44
CA GLY A 169 6.42 19.38 14.08
C GLY A 169 6.49 19.11 15.59
N VAL A 170 5.61 18.24 16.11
CA VAL A 170 5.66 17.83 17.52
C VAL A 170 6.80 16.83 17.68
N ALA A 171 7.71 17.16 18.60
CA ALA A 171 8.79 16.28 19.04
C ALA A 171 9.63 15.70 17.89
N THR A 172 9.98 16.51 16.88
CA THR A 172 10.94 16.09 15.83
C THR A 172 12.26 15.64 16.46
N THR A 173 12.63 16.21 17.60
CA THR A 173 13.79 15.85 18.42
C THR A 173 13.75 14.42 18.99
N VAL A 174 12.57 13.85 19.19
CA VAL A 174 12.39 12.47 19.67
C VAL A 174 11.99 11.52 18.54
N THR A 175 11.16 12.00 17.62
CA THR A 175 10.61 11.20 16.52
C THR A 175 11.66 10.90 15.45
N THR A 176 12.52 11.86 15.09
CA THR A 176 13.53 11.63 14.04
C THR A 176 14.57 10.59 14.45
N PRO A 177 15.14 10.58 15.67
CA PRO A 177 16.04 9.52 16.08
C PRO A 177 15.37 8.14 16.12
N VAL A 178 14.12 8.06 16.60
CA VAL A 178 13.36 6.79 16.65
C VAL A 178 13.12 6.25 15.24
N LEU A 179 12.78 7.12 14.28
CA LEU A 179 12.59 6.73 12.89
C LEU A 179 13.89 6.19 12.28
N ILE A 180 15.00 6.91 12.48
CA ILE A 180 16.32 6.46 12.03
C ILE A 180 16.66 5.11 12.66
N ALA A 181 16.46 4.93 13.96
CA ALA A 181 16.73 3.68 14.66
C ALA A 181 15.84 2.53 14.14
N ALA A 182 14.55 2.78 13.91
CA ALA A 182 13.63 1.78 13.37
C ALA A 182 14.01 1.37 11.94
N LEU A 183 14.29 2.34 11.05
CA LEU A 183 14.77 2.06 9.70
C LEU A 183 16.13 1.38 9.69
N ALA A 184 17.05 1.79 10.56
CA ALA A 184 18.35 1.16 10.72
C ALA A 184 18.21 -0.28 11.22
N THR A 185 17.23 -0.57 12.08
CA THR A 185 16.95 -1.94 12.53
C THR A 185 16.40 -2.78 11.39
N VAL A 186 15.40 -2.28 10.65
CA VAL A 186 14.82 -3.01 9.50
C VAL A 186 15.88 -3.23 8.41
N GLY A 187 16.61 -2.17 8.04
CA GLY A 187 17.71 -2.24 7.10
C GLY A 187 18.82 -3.18 7.58
N GLY A 188 19.17 -3.12 8.86
CA GLY A 188 20.14 -4.00 9.50
C GLY A 188 19.72 -5.47 9.45
N VAL A 189 18.45 -5.78 9.75
CA VAL A 189 17.90 -7.14 9.64
C VAL A 189 17.93 -7.63 8.20
N ILE A 190 17.61 -6.79 7.22
CA ILE A 190 17.69 -7.14 5.80
C ILE A 190 19.14 -7.38 5.37
N VAL A 191 20.07 -6.50 5.74
CA VAL A 191 21.49 -6.60 5.41
C VAL A 191 22.12 -7.82 6.06
N VAL A 192 21.79 -8.13 7.32
CA VAL A 192 22.30 -9.31 8.03
C VAL A 192 21.63 -10.60 7.52
N GLY A 193 20.32 -10.59 7.26
CA GLY A 193 19.59 -11.75 6.75
C GLY A 193 19.96 -12.12 5.32
N MET A 194 20.10 -11.13 4.43
CA MET A 194 20.50 -11.31 3.03
C MET A 194 22.03 -11.46 2.90
N GLY A 195 22.80 -10.66 3.64
CA GLY A 195 24.27 -10.63 3.58
C GLY A 195 24.95 -11.74 4.38
N GLY A 196 24.39 -12.21 5.49
CA GLY A 196 25.04 -13.25 6.31
C GLY A 196 24.87 -14.68 5.77
N GLY A 197 23.73 -14.98 5.14
CA GLY A 197 23.38 -16.35 4.70
C GLY A 197 23.58 -16.65 3.22
N MET A 198 23.46 -15.65 2.34
CA MET A 198 23.44 -15.88 0.88
C MET A 198 24.75 -15.56 0.15
N ILE A 199 25.79 -15.05 0.82
CA ILE A 199 27.11 -14.85 0.19
C ILE A 199 27.63 -16.17 -0.42
N ARG A 200 27.57 -17.27 0.33
CA ARG A 200 28.04 -18.58 -0.12
C ARG A 200 27.29 -19.15 -1.35
N PRO A 201 25.94 -19.18 -1.39
CA PRO A 201 25.22 -19.67 -2.58
C PRO A 201 25.29 -18.71 -3.78
N MET A 202 25.45 -17.40 -3.57
CA MET A 202 25.64 -16.42 -4.65
C MET A 202 27.03 -16.57 -5.29
N GLN A 203 28.07 -16.79 -4.47
CA GLN A 203 29.43 -17.13 -4.94
C GLN A 203 29.39 -18.38 -5.83
N ARG A 204 28.77 -19.48 -5.38
CA ARG A 204 28.62 -20.71 -6.20
C ARG A 204 27.83 -20.53 -7.50
N ARG A 205 27.03 -19.47 -7.62
CA ARG A 205 26.23 -19.18 -8.81
C ARG A 205 27.00 -18.30 -9.79
N TRP A 206 27.84 -17.40 -9.29
CA TRP A 206 28.82 -16.64 -10.05
C TRP A 206 29.93 -17.53 -10.60
N ASP A 207 30.48 -18.45 -9.79
CA ASP A 207 31.50 -19.41 -10.24
C ASP A 207 30.97 -20.23 -11.42
N ARG A 208 29.75 -20.78 -11.31
CA ARG A 208 29.10 -21.52 -12.41
C ARG A 208 28.76 -20.67 -13.63
N TRP A 209 28.67 -19.36 -13.50
CA TRP A 209 28.40 -18.46 -14.62
C TRP A 209 29.69 -18.06 -15.32
N LEU A 210 30.75 -17.82 -14.55
CA LEU A 210 32.11 -17.63 -15.03
C LEU A 210 32.62 -18.89 -15.75
N ASP A 211 32.43 -20.08 -15.17
CA ASP A 211 32.80 -21.35 -15.79
C ASP A 211 32.06 -21.60 -17.13
N ARG A 212 30.79 -21.18 -17.23
CA ARG A 212 30.04 -21.26 -18.49
C ARG A 212 30.50 -20.24 -19.51
N ALA A 213 30.82 -19.03 -19.09
CA ALA A 213 31.36 -18.00 -19.97
C ALA A 213 32.73 -18.43 -20.53
N GLU A 214 33.57 -19.07 -19.71
CA GLU A 214 34.85 -19.66 -20.11
C GLU A 214 34.67 -20.82 -21.12
N GLN A 215 33.60 -21.61 -20.98
CA GLN A 215 33.25 -22.73 -21.89
C GLN A 215 32.55 -22.28 -23.19
N ASP A 216 31.87 -21.12 -23.18
CA ASP A 216 31.23 -20.55 -24.37
C ASP A 216 32.20 -19.72 -25.22
N LEU A 217 33.32 -19.24 -24.66
CA LEU A 217 34.38 -18.50 -25.39
C LEU A 217 35.00 -19.28 -26.57
N PRO A 218 35.29 -20.60 -26.47
CA PRO A 218 35.72 -21.43 -27.59
C PRO A 218 34.63 -21.65 -28.66
N ASN A 219 33.37 -21.79 -28.23
CA ASN A 219 32.23 -22.05 -29.13
C ASN A 219 31.71 -20.78 -29.82
N ALA A 220 31.89 -19.61 -29.21
CA ALA A 220 31.57 -18.32 -29.81
C ALA A 220 32.51 -18.03 -30.99
N ARG A 221 33.82 -18.29 -30.83
CA ARG A 221 34.81 -18.11 -31.92
C ARG A 221 34.53 -19.02 -33.12
N SER A 222 34.12 -20.27 -32.89
CA SER A 222 33.77 -21.20 -33.99
C SER A 222 32.43 -20.89 -34.67
N ARG A 223 31.48 -20.26 -33.95
CA ARG A 223 30.18 -19.83 -34.50
C ARG A 223 30.31 -18.61 -35.40
N ASP A 224 31.22 -17.69 -35.07
CA ASP A 224 31.54 -16.53 -35.91
C ASP A 224 32.20 -16.95 -37.23
N GLU A 225 33.09 -17.96 -37.20
CA GLU A 225 33.71 -18.51 -38.41
C GLU A 225 32.70 -19.23 -39.32
N ALA A 226 31.74 -19.96 -38.75
CA ALA A 226 30.68 -20.63 -39.53
C ALA A 226 29.69 -19.64 -40.15
N TYR A 227 29.36 -18.55 -39.44
CA TYR A 227 28.51 -17.47 -39.97
C TYR A 227 29.18 -16.71 -41.11
N GLN A 228 30.49 -16.45 -41.01
CA GLN A 228 31.24 -15.79 -42.07
C GLN A 228 31.31 -16.67 -43.33
N ARG A 229 31.57 -17.98 -43.18
CA ARG A 229 31.62 -18.93 -44.30
C ARG A 229 30.28 -19.05 -45.03
N GLY A 230 29.17 -19.15 -44.30
CA GLY A 230 27.82 -19.20 -44.91
C GLY A 230 27.41 -17.89 -45.59
N ARG A 231 27.94 -16.75 -45.14
CA ARG A 231 27.69 -15.44 -45.75
C ARG A 231 28.43 -15.29 -47.08
N GLU A 232 29.68 -15.75 -47.15
CA GLU A 232 30.46 -15.80 -48.39
C GLU A 232 29.83 -16.71 -49.45
N ASP A 233 29.27 -17.85 -49.03
CA ASP A 233 28.57 -18.78 -49.92
C ASP A 233 27.25 -18.20 -50.46
N ALA A 234 26.51 -17.47 -49.63
CA ALA A 234 25.30 -16.76 -50.03
C ALA A 234 25.60 -15.63 -51.03
N GLU A 235 26.68 -14.87 -50.80
CA GLU A 235 27.11 -13.81 -51.71
C GLU A 235 27.56 -14.37 -53.07
N ARG A 236 28.21 -15.54 -53.13
CA ARG A 236 28.56 -16.22 -54.40
C ARG A 236 27.34 -16.71 -55.18
N SER A 237 26.31 -17.17 -54.47
CA SER A 237 25.06 -17.68 -55.05
C SER A 237 24.26 -16.57 -55.74
N GLN A 238 24.34 -15.35 -55.21
CA GLN A 238 23.62 -14.18 -55.71
C GLN A 238 24.14 -13.71 -57.09
N TRP A 239 25.39 -14.00 -57.46
CA TRP A 239 25.94 -13.67 -58.78
C TRP A 239 25.58 -14.68 -59.89
N GLN A 240 24.98 -15.83 -59.55
CA GLN A 240 24.61 -16.86 -60.53
C GLN A 240 23.14 -16.83 -60.97
N THR A 241 22.26 -16.08 -60.29
CA THR A 241 20.82 -16.15 -60.55
C THR A 241 20.20 -14.76 -60.67
N GLU A 242 20.19 -14.16 -61.87
CA GLU A 242 19.10 -13.33 -62.42
C GLU A 242 19.39 -12.85 -63.88
N PRO A 243 18.37 -12.49 -64.71
CA PRO A 243 18.00 -13.32 -65.88
C PRO A 243 17.91 -12.57 -67.24
N GLY A 244 18.19 -13.29 -68.33
CA GLY A 244 17.92 -12.89 -69.71
C GLY A 244 16.82 -13.75 -70.34
N ALA A 245 15.89 -13.10 -71.04
CA ALA A 245 14.52 -13.54 -71.34
C ALA A 245 14.31 -14.59 -72.47
N SER A 246 13.06 -15.13 -72.47
CA SER A 246 12.16 -15.51 -73.59
C SER A 246 11.92 -17.00 -73.93
N SER A 247 10.71 -17.46 -73.56
CA SER A 247 9.67 -18.23 -74.29
C SER A 247 10.02 -19.47 -75.17
N PRO A 248 9.04 -20.28 -75.62
CA PRO A 248 7.86 -20.86 -74.95
C PRO A 248 7.76 -22.40 -75.16
N ARG A 249 6.90 -23.01 -74.34
CA ARG A 249 6.29 -24.35 -74.40
C ARG A 249 6.06 -24.93 -75.82
N MET A 250 6.57 -26.14 -76.09
CA MET A 250 5.89 -27.19 -76.88
C MET A 250 6.55 -28.58 -76.70
N THR A 251 5.69 -29.59 -76.81
CA THR A 251 5.76 -31.04 -76.53
C THR A 251 6.86 -31.84 -77.23
N PRO A 252 7.18 -33.06 -76.72
CA PRO A 252 7.45 -34.19 -77.60
C PRO A 252 6.42 -35.31 -77.43
N ASP A 253 5.79 -35.61 -78.56
CA ASP A 253 5.02 -36.82 -78.87
C ASP A 253 5.96 -38.04 -79.00
N ALA A 254 5.35 -39.21 -78.87
CA ALA A 254 5.91 -40.54 -78.78
C ALA A 254 6.79 -40.99 -79.97
N SER A 255 7.75 -41.88 -79.71
CA SER A 255 7.64 -43.30 -80.09
C SER A 255 8.95 -44.10 -79.92
N THR A 256 8.85 -45.12 -79.05
CA THR A 256 9.33 -46.53 -79.19
C THR A 256 10.80 -46.80 -79.56
N GLY A 257 11.56 -47.66 -78.87
CA GLY A 257 11.32 -48.54 -77.71
C GLY A 257 12.47 -49.55 -77.56
N ALA A 258 12.59 -50.22 -76.41
CA ALA A 258 13.01 -51.63 -76.24
C ALA A 258 13.21 -52.03 -74.75
N SER A 259 12.52 -53.12 -74.35
CA SER A 259 12.80 -54.17 -73.35
C SER A 259 13.18 -53.79 -71.89
N SER A 260 12.67 -54.38 -70.80
CA SER A 260 12.08 -55.72 -70.51
C SER A 260 11.35 -55.65 -69.15
N GLY A 261 10.09 -56.08 -69.01
CA GLY A 261 9.64 -57.38 -68.47
C GLY A 261 9.38 -57.33 -66.95
N THR A 262 8.48 -58.07 -66.28
CA THR A 262 7.40 -59.01 -66.59
C THR A 262 6.77 -59.38 -65.24
N SER A 263 5.43 -59.32 -65.09
CA SER A 263 4.61 -60.15 -64.16
C SER A 263 4.90 -60.02 -62.64
N SER A 264 4.10 -60.43 -61.65
CA SER A 264 2.73 -60.93 -61.50
C SER A 264 2.55 -61.16 -59.99
N SER A 265 1.29 -61.29 -59.57
CA SER A 265 0.83 -61.81 -58.27
C SER A 265 1.10 -60.87 -57.08
N GLY A 266 0.16 -60.59 -56.20
CA GLY A 266 -1.05 -61.32 -55.85
C GLY A 266 -1.11 -61.38 -54.33
N ALA A 267 -2.34 -61.43 -53.83
CA ALA A 267 -2.71 -61.88 -52.49
C ALA A 267 -2.34 -60.94 -51.30
N SER A 268 -3.11 -60.85 -50.23
CA SER A 268 -4.51 -61.15 -49.89
C SER A 268 -4.57 -61.07 -48.36
N ALA A 269 -5.82 -60.96 -47.86
CA ALA A 269 -6.25 -61.35 -46.51
C ALA A 269 -5.82 -60.40 -45.39
N GLY A 270 -6.76 -59.84 -44.64
CA GLY A 270 -7.71 -60.61 -43.81
C GLY A 270 -7.04 -60.82 -42.45
N MET A 271 -7.65 -60.68 -41.30
CA MET A 271 -9.05 -60.84 -40.93
C MET A 271 -9.22 -60.24 -39.53
N SER A 272 -10.45 -59.82 -39.25
CA SER A 272 -11.06 -59.75 -37.92
C SER A 272 -10.59 -60.78 -36.90
N SER A 273 -10.53 -60.38 -35.62
CA SER A 273 -11.08 -61.15 -34.49
C SER A 273 -11.17 -60.20 -33.28
N SER A 274 -12.38 -60.04 -32.73
CA SER A 274 -12.84 -60.74 -31.51
C SER A 274 -12.30 -60.04 -30.26
N GLY A 275 -13.11 -59.39 -29.43
CA GLY A 275 -14.30 -59.93 -28.77
C GLY A 275 -14.06 -59.84 -27.25
N ALA A 276 -15.15 -59.98 -26.47
CA ALA A 276 -15.27 -59.80 -25.01
C ALA A 276 -15.48 -58.32 -24.63
N ASP A 277 -16.71 -57.83 -24.39
CA ASP A 277 -17.75 -58.33 -23.47
C ASP A 277 -17.16 -58.79 -22.12
N VAL A 278 -17.54 -58.12 -21.04
CA VAL A 278 -18.24 -58.74 -19.90
C VAL A 278 -18.55 -57.67 -18.86
N SER A 279 -19.85 -57.46 -18.72
CA SER A 279 -20.57 -57.00 -17.55
C SER A 279 -20.21 -57.78 -16.27
N SER A 280 -20.05 -57.09 -15.14
CA SER A 280 -20.73 -57.50 -13.89
C SER A 280 -20.79 -56.31 -12.93
N THR A 281 -21.97 -55.85 -12.52
CA THR A 281 -22.97 -56.44 -11.62
C THR A 281 -22.61 -56.26 -10.15
N GLY A 282 -23.47 -55.52 -9.45
CA GLY A 282 -23.79 -55.72 -8.03
C GLY A 282 -22.80 -55.09 -7.05
N GLY A 283 -23.23 -54.39 -6.02
CA GLY A 283 -24.55 -54.26 -5.44
C GLY A 283 -24.41 -53.87 -3.96
N SER A 284 -25.57 -53.60 -3.35
CA SER A 284 -25.83 -53.51 -1.90
C SER A 284 -25.09 -52.41 -1.11
N ALA A 285 -25.74 -51.36 -0.60
CA ALA A 285 -26.80 -51.34 0.43
C ALA A 285 -26.37 -51.90 1.79
N SER A 286 -26.09 -50.99 2.73
CA SER A 286 -26.33 -51.12 4.19
C SER A 286 -26.14 -49.71 4.80
N VAL A 287 -27.14 -49.02 5.35
CA VAL A 287 -27.97 -49.25 6.55
C VAL A 287 -27.26 -48.91 7.87
N GLY A 288 -27.88 -47.99 8.64
CA GLY A 288 -27.72 -47.75 10.09
C GLY A 288 -26.62 -46.73 10.45
N MET A 289 -26.79 -45.75 11.34
CA MET A 289 -27.69 -45.58 12.49
C MET A 289 -27.69 -44.09 12.94
N PRO A 290 -28.65 -43.64 13.78
CA PRO A 290 -28.75 -42.30 14.35
C PRO A 290 -28.20 -42.21 15.79
N GLY A 291 -27.96 -40.98 16.28
CA GLY A 291 -27.58 -40.63 17.66
C GLY A 291 -26.36 -39.69 17.67
N ASP A 292 -26.24 -38.62 18.43
CA ASP A 292 -27.03 -38.05 19.53
C ASP A 292 -26.71 -36.54 19.66
N PRO A 293 -27.55 -35.74 20.36
CA PRO A 293 -27.38 -34.30 20.51
C PRO A 293 -26.68 -33.98 21.84
N LEU A 294 -25.50 -33.34 21.81
CA LEU A 294 -24.96 -32.71 23.03
C LEU A 294 -24.27 -31.38 22.71
N GLY A 295 -25.05 -30.31 22.90
CA GLY A 295 -24.55 -28.96 23.11
C GLY A 295 -23.80 -28.88 24.43
N GLY A 296 -22.46 -28.88 24.34
CA GLY A 296 -21.58 -28.63 25.47
C GLY A 296 -21.27 -27.14 25.60
N THR A 297 -22.03 -26.43 26.43
CA THR A 297 -21.69 -25.10 26.95
C THR A 297 -20.43 -25.20 27.83
N ARG A 298 -19.26 -24.85 27.31
CA ARG A 298 -18.08 -24.59 28.14
C ARG A 298 -18.19 -23.20 28.75
N ARG A 299 -18.70 -23.17 29.99
CA ARG A 299 -18.58 -22.02 30.90
C ARG A 299 -17.10 -21.78 31.21
N SER A 300 -16.65 -20.56 30.98
CA SER A 300 -15.37 -20.02 31.45
C SER A 300 -15.34 -20.00 32.98
N ALA A 301 -14.47 -20.80 33.57
CA ALA A 301 -14.15 -20.74 34.99
C ALA A 301 -13.25 -19.52 35.26
N THR A 302 -13.76 -18.59 36.05
CA THR A 302 -13.02 -17.46 36.62
C THR A 302 -12.11 -17.97 37.75
N PRO A 303 -10.81 -17.66 37.78
CA PRO A 303 -9.95 -18.01 38.91
C PRO A 303 -10.25 -17.14 40.14
N PRO A 304 -10.11 -17.67 41.38
CA PRO A 304 -10.35 -16.91 42.61
C PRO A 304 -9.28 -15.84 42.86
N PRO A 305 -9.62 -14.73 43.56
CA PRO A 305 -8.67 -13.67 43.89
C PRO A 305 -7.65 -14.10 44.96
N PRO A 306 -6.43 -13.52 44.96
CA PRO A 306 -5.41 -13.81 45.95
C PRO A 306 -5.78 -13.30 47.36
N PRO A 307 -5.26 -13.93 48.43
CA PRO A 307 -5.55 -13.53 49.81
C PRO A 307 -4.96 -12.15 50.14
N ARG A 308 -5.77 -11.33 50.82
CA ARG A 308 -5.38 -10.02 51.38
C ARG A 308 -4.40 -10.23 52.53
N SER A 309 -3.20 -9.66 52.41
CA SER A 309 -2.29 -9.50 53.55
C SER A 309 -2.71 -8.25 54.34
N ASP A 310 -3.43 -8.46 55.43
CA ASP A 310 -3.63 -7.44 56.46
C ASP A 310 -2.30 -7.25 57.20
N GLY A 311 -1.57 -6.21 56.82
CA GLY A 311 -0.38 -5.75 57.53
C GLY A 311 -0.79 -4.79 58.65
N THR A 312 -1.01 -5.32 59.84
CA THR A 312 -0.93 -4.56 61.10
C THR A 312 0.41 -4.85 61.77
N THR A 313 0.95 -3.78 62.37
CA THR A 313 2.17 -3.64 63.21
C THR A 313 3.51 -3.57 62.50
#